data_AF-A0A166D7U4-F1
#
_entry.id   AF-A0A166D7U4-F1
#
_cell.length_a   1.000
_cell.length_b   1.000
_cell.length_c   1.000
_cell.angle_alpha   90.00
_cell.angle_beta   90.00
_cell.angle_gamma   90.00
#
_symmetry.space_group_name_H-M   'P 1'
#
loop_
_entity.id
_entity.type
_entity.pdbx_description
1 polymer ?
#
loop_
_entity_poly.entity_id
_entity_poly.type
_entity_poly.pdbx_seq_one_letter_code
_entity_poly.pdbx_strand_id
1 'polypeptide(L)'
;DFMMSITEDDMNQIKSGIRNYQFLRETPGRRVQRIWYLVSGHPSPTRARLPRSLAFVCEVGPVRMRRPYLAPLIEDGVLNAEFNDTDNPLMDSLPFAFRICSVWELKTKFSVQTLR
;
A
#
# COMPACT_ATOMS: atom_id res chain seq x y z
N ASP A 1 8.04 5.17 10.68
CA ASP A 1 6.92 4.22 10.50
C ASP A 1 5.64 4.94 10.14
N PHE A 2 4.81 4.33 9.31
CA PHE A 2 3.46 4.80 8.92
C PHE A 2 2.50 3.61 8.97
N MET A 3 1.23 3.83 9.26
CA MET A 3 0.23 2.76 9.35
C MET A 3 -0.93 3.06 8.41
N MET A 4 -1.39 2.05 7.68
CA MET A 4 -2.53 2.20 6.77
C MET A 4 -3.41 0.95 6.71
N SER A 5 -4.68 1.14 6.35
CA SER A 5 -5.58 0.02 6.07
C SER A 5 -5.43 -0.42 4.61
N ILE A 6 -5.61 -1.72 4.37
CA ILE A 6 -5.55 -2.33 3.05
C ILE A 6 -6.56 -3.48 2.96
N THR A 7 -7.08 -3.76 1.77
CA THR A 7 -7.90 -4.95 1.52
C THR A 7 -7.02 -6.21 1.53
N GLU A 8 -7.62 -7.36 1.78
CA GLU A 8 -6.91 -8.64 1.65
C GLU A 8 -6.39 -8.87 0.22
N ASP A 9 -7.17 -8.49 -0.79
CA ASP A 9 -6.80 -8.65 -2.20
C ASP A 9 -5.62 -7.77 -2.60
N ASP A 10 -5.61 -6.49 -2.22
CA ASP A 10 -4.48 -5.60 -2.47
C ASP A 10 -3.24 -6.06 -1.71
N MET A 11 -3.40 -6.54 -0.46
CA MET A 11 -2.28 -7.10 0.30
C MET A 11 -1.72 -8.36 -0.37
N ASN A 12 -2.59 -9.23 -0.91
CA ASN A 12 -2.16 -10.41 -1.66
C ASN A 12 -1.37 -10.03 -2.93
N GLN A 13 -1.76 -8.97 -3.63
CA GLN A 13 -0.99 -8.43 -4.76
C GLN A 13 0.38 -7.88 -4.32
N ILE A 14 0.47 -7.27 -3.14
CA ILE A 14 1.75 -6.83 -2.57
C ILE A 14 2.64 -8.04 -2.24
N LYS A 15 2.07 -9.07 -1.59
CA LYS A 15 2.79 -10.30 -1.24
C LYS A 15 3.32 -11.03 -2.47
N SER A 16 2.56 -11.06 -3.56
CA SER A 16 2.96 -11.71 -4.81
C SER A 16 3.90 -10.86 -5.67
N GLY A 17 4.16 -9.61 -5.28
CA GLY A 17 5.01 -8.67 -6.02
C GLY A 17 4.33 -8.03 -7.25
N ILE A 18 3.08 -8.41 -7.55
CA ILE A 18 2.29 -7.83 -8.64
C ILE A 18 2.08 -6.33 -8.41
N ARG A 19 1.74 -5.96 -7.17
CA ARG A 19 1.68 -4.57 -6.71
C ARG A 19 2.96 -4.27 -5.95
N ASN A 20 3.85 -3.50 -6.58
CA ASN A 20 5.17 -3.20 -6.02
C ASN A 20 5.35 -1.73 -5.63
N TYR A 21 4.33 -0.90 -5.85
CA TYR A 21 4.21 0.44 -5.28
C TYR A 21 2.93 0.57 -4.44
N GLN A 22 3.05 1.28 -3.32
CA GLN A 22 1.91 1.76 -2.55
C GLN A 22 1.59 3.19 -3.00
N PHE A 23 0.42 3.38 -3.62
CA PHE A 23 -0.06 4.70 -4.03
C PHE A 23 -0.83 5.39 -2.90
N LEU A 24 -0.71 6.72 -2.79
CA LEU A 24 -1.31 7.51 -1.71
C LEU A 24 -1.85 8.84 -2.25
N ARG A 25 -2.93 9.31 -1.64
CA ARG A 25 -3.49 10.65 -1.87
C ARG A 25 -2.63 11.75 -1.26
N GLU A 26 -2.08 11.49 -0.07
CA GLU A 26 -1.29 12.45 0.70
C GLU A 26 -0.06 11.78 1.30
N THR A 27 1.00 12.56 1.51
CA THR A 27 2.20 12.08 2.21
C THR A 27 2.11 12.35 3.71
N PRO A 28 2.72 11.52 4.58
CA PRO A 28 2.70 11.76 6.02
C PRO A 28 3.49 12.98 6.52
N GLY A 29 4.00 13.85 5.62
CA GLY A 29 4.80 15.04 5.97
C GLY A 29 6.16 14.74 6.61
N ARG A 30 6.54 13.47 6.73
CA ARG A 30 7.79 13.00 7.34
C ARG A 30 8.35 11.81 6.55
N ARG A 31 9.64 11.53 6.74
CA ARG A 31 10.28 10.36 6.15
C ARG A 31 9.63 9.08 6.66
N VAL A 32 9.18 8.24 5.73
CA VAL A 32 8.67 6.89 5.99
C VAL A 32 9.69 5.88 5.51
N GLN A 33 10.00 4.91 6.36
CA GLN A 33 10.85 3.76 6.02
C GLN A 33 10.08 2.45 6.02
N ARG A 34 8.97 2.40 6.76
CA ARG A 34 8.14 1.22 6.95
C ARG A 34 6.66 1.59 6.97
N ILE A 35 5.85 0.79 6.29
CA ILE A 35 4.39 0.84 6.30
C ILE A 35 3.86 -0.40 7.02
N TRP A 36 3.04 -0.19 8.04
CA TRP A 36 2.33 -1.24 8.78
C TRP A 36 0.91 -1.33 8.25
N TYR A 37 0.50 -2.54 7.85
CA TYR A 37 -0.79 -2.77 7.23
C TYR A 37 -1.80 -3.40 8.19
N LEU A 38 -2.90 -2.67 8.39
CA LEU A 38 -4.14 -3.16 8.96
C LEU A 38 -4.96 -3.79 7.84
N VAL A 39 -4.91 -5.12 7.73
CA VAL A 39 -5.63 -5.85 6.69
C VAL A 39 -7.09 -5.98 7.08
N SER A 40 -7.98 -5.45 6.24
CA SER A 40 -9.41 -5.72 6.32
C SER A 40 -9.72 -6.97 5.49
N GLY A 41 -10.21 -8.03 6.16
CA GLY A 41 -10.78 -9.17 5.45
C GLY A 41 -11.99 -8.74 4.65
N HIS A 42 -12.15 -9.31 3.45
CA HIS A 42 -13.31 -9.04 2.62
C HIS A 42 -14.60 -9.52 3.32
N PRO A 43 -15.69 -8.73 3.35
CA PRO A 43 -16.99 -9.26 3.70
C PRO A 43 -17.41 -10.24 2.59
N SER A 44 -17.43 -11.54 2.91
CA SER A 44 -18.06 -12.54 2.07
C SER A 44 -19.54 -12.66 2.47
N PRO A 45 -20.48 -12.93 1.55
CA PRO A 45 -21.88 -13.18 1.88
C PRO A 45 -22.06 -14.30 2.92
N THR A 46 -21.08 -15.20 3.03
CA THR A 46 -21.11 -16.39 3.90
C THR A 46 -20.20 -16.27 5.13
N ARG A 47 -19.46 -15.17 5.33
CA ARG A 47 -18.61 -14.98 6.52
C ARG A 47 -18.85 -13.61 7.15
N ALA A 48 -19.04 -13.61 8.47
CA ALA A 48 -19.09 -12.39 9.27
C ALA A 48 -17.88 -11.50 8.97
N ARG A 49 -18.09 -10.17 8.97
CA ARG A 49 -17.05 -9.16 8.74
C ARG A 49 -15.83 -9.45 9.61
N LEU A 50 -14.73 -9.90 9.01
CA LEU A 50 -13.53 -10.21 9.75
C LEU A 50 -12.94 -8.92 10.37
N PRO A 51 -12.55 -8.94 11.64
CA PRO A 51 -11.94 -7.78 12.27
C PRO A 51 -10.63 -7.43 11.56
N ARG A 52 -10.38 -6.12 11.40
CA ARG A 52 -9.11 -5.63 10.88
C ARG A 52 -7.98 -6.12 11.79
N SER A 53 -6.90 -6.60 11.19
CA SER A 53 -5.74 -7.10 11.92
C SER A 53 -4.46 -6.46 11.40
N LEU A 54 -3.60 -6.00 12.30
CA LEU A 54 -2.23 -5.66 11.96
C LEU A 54 -1.49 -6.95 11.65
N ALA A 55 -1.11 -7.13 10.39
CA ALA A 55 -0.63 -8.42 9.90
C ALA A 55 0.66 -8.32 9.09
N PHE A 56 0.95 -7.17 8.48
CA PHE A 56 2.14 -6.99 7.65
C PHE A 56 2.87 -5.70 7.98
N VAL A 57 4.18 -5.74 7.78
CA VAL A 57 5.03 -4.56 7.68
C VAL A 57 5.80 -4.65 6.37
N CYS A 58 5.90 -3.54 5.65
CA CYS A 58 6.69 -3.43 4.44
C CYS A 58 7.73 -2.32 4.60
N GLU A 59 8.98 -2.57 4.22
CA GLU A 59 9.95 -1.50 4.04
C GLU A 59 9.69 -0.80 2.72
N VAL A 60 9.90 0.50 2.72
CA VAL A 60 9.63 1.34 1.55
C VAL A 60 10.78 2.27 1.22
N GLY A 61 10.92 2.53 -0.08
CA GLY A 61 11.82 3.56 -0.61
C GLY A 61 11.35 4.98 -0.28
N PRO A 62 12.09 6.01 -0.76
CA PRO A 62 11.64 7.40 -0.66
C PRO A 62 10.33 7.61 -1.41
N VAL A 63 9.56 8.62 -0.99
CA VAL A 63 8.32 9.00 -1.67
C VAL A 63 8.62 9.44 -3.10
N ARG A 64 7.84 8.91 -4.04
CA ARG A 64 7.78 9.33 -5.44
C ARG A 64 6.55 10.17 -5.63
N MET A 65 6.65 11.16 -6.51
CA MET A 65 5.59 12.11 -6.78
C MET A 65 5.36 12.15 -8.29
N ARG A 66 4.09 12.05 -8.69
CA ARG A 66 3.65 12.12 -10.08
C ARG A 66 3.75 13.57 -10.56
N ARG A 67 4.81 13.91 -11.30
CA ARG A 67 5.02 15.22 -11.93
C ARG A 67 5.81 15.06 -13.25
N PRO A 68 5.54 15.88 -14.29
CA PRO A 68 6.19 15.75 -15.60
C PRO A 68 7.72 15.80 -15.61
N TYR A 69 8.31 16.50 -14.64
CA TYR A 69 9.77 16.71 -14.56
C TYR A 69 10.48 15.80 -13.56
N LEU A 70 9.76 14.89 -12.91
CA LEU A 70 10.34 13.91 -11.99
C LEU A 70 10.52 12.59 -12.71
N ALA A 71 11.54 11.82 -12.30
CA ALA A 71 11.77 10.51 -12.86
C ALA A 71 10.52 9.62 -12.69
N PRO A 72 10.16 8.83 -13.72
CA PRO A 72 9.03 7.90 -13.64
C PRO A 72 9.31 6.75 -12.67
N LEU A 73 8.25 6.04 -12.29
CA LEU A 73 8.34 4.73 -11.63
C LEU A 73 8.89 3.69 -12.60
N ILE A 74 9.46 2.61 -12.05
CA ILE A 74 9.78 1.42 -12.84
C ILE A 74 8.46 0.73 -13.18
N GLU A 75 8.21 0.42 -14.46
CA GLU A 75 6.95 -0.15 -14.94
C GLU A 75 6.91 -1.67 -14.85
N ASP A 76 7.20 -2.20 -13.67
CA ASP A 76 7.31 -3.64 -13.39
C ASP A 76 6.18 -4.18 -12.50
N GLY A 77 5.08 -3.43 -12.36
CA GLY A 77 3.95 -3.78 -11.50
C GLY A 77 2.67 -3.06 -11.91
N VAL A 78 1.56 -3.47 -11.29
CA VAL A 78 0.23 -2.91 -11.59
C VAL A 78 0.17 -1.42 -11.26
N LEU A 79 -0.48 -0.65 -12.13
CA LEU A 79 -0.71 0.79 -11.99
C LEU A 79 0.54 1.67 -12.17
N ASN A 80 1.70 1.10 -12.46
CA ASN A 80 2.94 1.87 -12.59
C ASN A 80 2.95 2.72 -13.88
N ALA A 81 2.52 2.15 -15.01
CA ALA A 81 2.41 2.86 -16.28
C ALA A 81 1.33 3.96 -16.20
N GLU A 82 0.18 3.65 -15.58
CA GLU A 82 -0.89 4.60 -15.34
C GLU A 82 -0.45 5.76 -14.44
N PHE A 83 0.40 5.49 -13.45
CA PHE A 83 1.00 6.55 -12.62
C PHE A 83 1.98 7.42 -13.40
N ASN A 84 2.76 6.83 -14.31
CA ASN A 84 3.72 7.55 -15.14
C ASN A 84 3.05 8.43 -16.21
N ASP A 85 1.90 8.01 -16.72
CA ASP A 85 1.03 8.83 -17.56
C ASP A 85 0.47 9.99 -16.73
N THR A 86 0.99 11.21 -16.95
CA THR A 86 0.58 12.42 -16.22
C THR A 86 -0.80 12.95 -16.62
N ASP A 87 -1.39 12.43 -17.69
CA ASP A 87 -2.72 12.81 -18.18
C ASP A 87 -3.81 11.80 -17.76
N ASN A 88 -3.43 10.69 -17.12
CA ASN A 88 -4.38 9.68 -16.65
C ASN A 88 -5.21 10.15 -15.43
N PRO A 89 -6.54 10.32 -15.57
CA PRO A 89 -7.39 10.84 -14.49
C PRO A 89 -7.57 9.86 -13.33
N LEU A 90 -7.30 8.55 -13.52
CA LEU A 90 -7.37 7.56 -12.44
C LEU A 90 -6.33 7.85 -11.34
N MET A 91 -5.24 8.53 -11.69
CA MET A 91 -4.10 8.78 -10.82
C MET A 91 -4.09 10.18 -10.19
N ASP A 92 -5.02 11.06 -10.57
CA ASP A 92 -5.08 12.42 -10.01
C ASP A 92 -5.36 12.42 -8.51
N SER A 93 -6.08 11.42 -8.02
CA SER A 93 -6.36 11.23 -6.59
C SER A 93 -5.25 10.50 -5.83
N LEU A 94 -4.21 10.04 -6.52
CA LEU A 94 -3.11 9.23 -6.00
C LEU A 94 -1.74 9.74 -6.50
N PRO A 95 -1.37 11.01 -6.25
CA PRO A 95 -0.17 11.62 -6.84
C PRO A 95 1.15 11.17 -6.17
N PHE A 96 1.09 10.32 -5.15
CA PHE A 96 2.27 9.85 -4.42
C PHE A 96 2.40 8.33 -4.47
N ALA A 97 3.63 7.83 -4.46
CA ALA A 97 3.91 6.41 -4.40
C ALA A 97 5.12 6.09 -3.52
N PHE A 98 5.08 4.97 -2.81
CA PHE A 98 6.22 4.36 -2.14
C PHE A 98 6.57 3.05 -2.83
N ARG A 99 7.83 2.86 -3.25
CA ARG A 99 8.29 1.54 -3.70
C ARG A 99 8.30 0.60 -2.52
N ILE A 100 7.70 -0.57 -2.66
CA ILE A 100 7.79 -1.65 -1.69
C ILE A 100 9.12 -2.36 -1.91
N CYS A 101 9.98 -2.36 -0.90
CA CYS A 101 11.31 -2.97 -0.96
C CYS A 101 11.27 -4.41 -0.45
N SER A 102 10.43 -4.69 0.53
CA SER A 102 10.28 -6.00 1.15
C SER A 102 8.98 -6.06 1.95
N VAL A 103 8.48 -7.28 2.16
CA VAL A 103 7.20 -7.56 2.80
C VAL A 103 7.43 -8.61 3.90
N TRP A 104 6.98 -8.32 5.12
CA TRP A 104 7.02 -9.27 6.23
C TRP A 104 5.63 -9.49 6.80
N GLU A 105 5.26 -10.76 6.91
CA GLU A 105 4.09 -11.18 7.67
C GLU A 105 4.46 -11.33 9.16
N LEU A 106 3.65 -10.75 10.03
CA LEU A 106 3.84 -10.89 11.47
C LEU A 106 3.51 -12.32 11.90
N LYS A 107 4.38 -12.91 12.74
CA LYS A 107 4.14 -14.23 13.35
C LYS A 107 2.83 -14.27 14.14
N THR A 108 2.50 -13.17 14.79
CA THR A 108 1.25 -12.97 15.54
C THR A 108 0.53 -11.77 14.94
N LYS A 109 -0.70 -12.00 14.47
CA LYS A 109 -1.57 -10.94 13.94
C LYS A 109 -2.30 -10.29 15.10
N PHE A 110 -2.32 -8.96 15.14
CA PHE A 110 -3.00 -8.21 16.21
C PHE A 110 -4.33 -7.71 15.70
N SER A 111 -5.42 -8.28 16.21
CA SER A 111 -6.76 -7.72 15.98
C SER A 111 -6.83 -6.31 16.57
N VAL A 112 -7.48 -5.38 15.86
CA VAL A 112 -7.71 -4.01 16.38
C VAL A 112 -8.48 -4.03 17.70
N GLN A 113 -9.28 -5.07 17.98
CA GLN A 113 -9.96 -5.22 19.27
C GLN A 113 -9.00 -5.51 20.43
N THR A 114 -7.81 -6.05 20.14
CA THR A 114 -6.77 -6.39 21.12
C THR A 114 -5.79 -5.22 21.34
N LEU A 115 -5.77 -4.23 20.44
CA LEU A 115 -5.01 -2.99 20.58
C LEU A 115 -5.84 -2.00 21.44
N ARG A 116 -5.84 -2.20 22.75
CA ARG A 116 -6.33 -1.22 23.74
C ARG A 116 -5.17 -0.69 24.57
#